data_AF-A0A2N5Y5B2-F1
#
_entry.id   AF-A0A2N5Y5B2-F1
#
_cell.length_a   1.000
_cell.length_b   1.000
_cell.length_c   1.000
_cell.angle_alpha   90.00
_cell.angle_beta   90.00
_cell.angle_gamma   90.00
#
_symmetry.space_group_name_H-M   'P 1'
#
loop_
_entity.id
_entity.type
_entity.pdbx_description
1 polymer ?
#
loop_
_entity_poly.entity_id
_entity_poly.type
_entity_poly.pdbx_seq_one_letter_code
_entity_poly.pdbx_strand_id
1 'polypeptide(L)'
;MKLSKSTMWLRSAFLAVPVVAAQVVVTQVQTELDWLPLGIAVAQEEQPEQETRRTPALRNKVYERLQEAQVAAEANDFTTAAQVLDSMLAAGGKNELNSYELANVYNLYAFVHYSREDYGKAIAAYENVIRQPEIPLAMEINTKYTIAQLYFVEEKWRQGLNTLLEWFDLTETPPASAYVLLSQAYYQLEDYPKALANVERAINMQEEKGKLPKEQWYNLARFLYFDKNDINSAVDVLRKLLTHYPDKQYWVQLSHMFGEQERESVQLAAMETAYVQDLLDRGSEQVSMAYLYLNGEVPYKAAKVMDRGLKDESIEATSRHYEVLGNAWRQAQEVDKAIPAMETAAAKSEDGELYARLGNIYLDGDEYTKAIAAINKGLSRGGVNRPDTARLALGMAYFNNEQYDKAREAFKAAGRDERSERHASQWIKYMESELDRQRQLQDGG
;
A
#
# COMPACT_ATOMS: atom_id res chain seq x y z
N MET A 1 -25.39 29.70 -12.17
CA MET A 1 -24.22 28.80 -12.06
C MET A 1 -23.83 28.67 -10.60
N LYS A 2 -24.37 27.67 -9.90
CA LYS A 2 -23.85 27.21 -8.61
C LYS A 2 -23.10 25.92 -8.91
N LEU A 3 -21.77 25.94 -8.75
CA LEU A 3 -20.93 24.77 -8.90
C LEU A 3 -21.27 23.79 -7.77
N SER A 4 -21.85 22.66 -8.15
CA SER A 4 -22.11 21.53 -7.27
C SER A 4 -20.77 20.96 -6.81
N LYS A 5 -20.52 20.99 -5.50
CA LYS A 5 -19.42 20.29 -4.84
C LYS A 5 -19.68 18.78 -4.96
N SER A 6 -19.05 18.13 -5.94
CA SER A 6 -18.97 16.67 -6.02
C SER A 6 -17.51 16.26 -6.09
N THR A 7 -16.83 16.34 -4.95
CA THR A 7 -15.49 15.81 -4.72
C THR A 7 -15.47 15.19 -3.33
N MET A 8 -15.99 13.96 -3.21
CA MET A 8 -15.83 13.18 -1.97
C MET A 8 -15.98 11.67 -2.15
N TRP A 9 -15.68 11.13 -3.34
CA TRP A 9 -15.70 9.67 -3.60
C TRP A 9 -14.46 9.23 -4.38
N LEU A 10 -13.29 9.42 -3.77
CA LEU A 10 -12.05 8.70 -4.13
C LEU A 10 -11.07 8.63 -2.95
N ARG A 11 -11.55 8.93 -1.73
CA ARG A 11 -10.86 8.58 -0.49
C ARG A 11 -11.24 7.13 -0.19
N SER A 12 -10.26 6.32 0.24
CA SER A 12 -10.43 5.01 0.89
C SER A 12 -10.20 3.71 0.08
N ALA A 13 -9.79 3.70 -1.20
CA ALA A 13 -9.57 2.42 -1.91
C ALA A 13 -8.09 2.02 -2.13
N PHE A 14 -7.12 2.93 -1.97
CA PHE A 14 -5.71 2.66 -2.33
C PHE A 14 -4.68 2.84 -1.21
N LEU A 15 -5.11 3.20 0.01
CA LEU A 15 -4.22 3.30 1.19
C LEU A 15 -4.50 2.24 2.25
N ALA A 16 -5.59 1.48 2.10
CA ALA A 16 -5.87 0.34 2.94
C ALA A 16 -5.23 -0.91 2.33
N VAL A 17 -3.96 -1.12 2.66
CA VAL A 17 -3.30 -2.42 2.63
C VAL A 17 -3.21 -3.00 4.07
N PRO A 18 -4.30 -3.05 4.88
CA PRO A 18 -4.20 -3.62 6.23
C PRO A 18 -4.00 -5.13 6.16
N VAL A 19 -4.49 -5.79 5.09
CA VAL A 19 -4.42 -7.25 4.95
C VAL A 19 -3.00 -7.73 4.61
N VAL A 20 -2.25 -7.01 3.78
CA VAL A 20 -0.84 -7.35 3.50
C VAL A 20 0.07 -6.86 4.63
N ALA A 21 -0.24 -5.73 5.30
CA ALA A 21 0.53 -5.29 6.47
C ALA A 21 0.48 -6.31 7.62
N ALA A 22 -0.70 -6.89 7.91
CA ALA A 22 -0.83 -7.94 8.92
C ALA A 22 -0.03 -9.21 8.54
N GLN A 23 -0.10 -9.67 7.29
CA GLN A 23 0.66 -10.85 6.84
C GLN A 23 2.17 -10.61 6.80
N VAL A 24 2.60 -9.39 6.46
CA VAL A 24 4.01 -8.96 6.46
C VAL A 24 4.53 -8.86 7.89
N VAL A 25 3.75 -8.38 8.86
CA VAL A 25 4.17 -8.33 10.28
C VAL A 25 4.30 -9.75 10.87
N VAL A 26 3.38 -10.67 10.57
CA VAL A 26 3.45 -12.07 11.04
C VAL A 26 4.66 -12.82 10.46
N THR A 27 4.91 -12.67 9.14
CA THR A 27 6.12 -13.26 8.51
C THR A 27 7.41 -12.57 8.95
N GLN A 28 7.37 -11.29 9.35
CA GLN A 28 8.55 -10.55 9.76
C GLN A 28 8.95 -10.74 11.23
N VAL A 29 8.00 -10.99 12.13
CA VAL A 29 8.30 -11.46 13.51
C VAL A 29 9.13 -12.74 13.43
N GLN A 30 8.80 -13.66 12.51
CA GLN A 30 9.60 -14.87 12.24
C GLN A 30 11.01 -14.58 11.71
N THR A 31 11.23 -13.50 10.95
CA THR A 31 12.56 -13.16 10.40
C THR A 31 13.43 -12.30 11.31
N GLU A 32 12.86 -11.49 12.21
CA GLU A 32 13.64 -10.72 13.22
C GLU A 32 13.98 -11.54 14.47
N LEU A 33 13.42 -12.75 14.56
CA LEU A 33 13.82 -13.80 15.49
C LEU A 33 15.21 -14.33 15.06
N ASP A 34 16.25 -13.51 15.21
CA ASP A 34 17.64 -13.97 15.35
C ASP A 34 17.67 -14.83 16.63
N TRP A 35 17.25 -16.09 16.52
CA TRP A 35 17.35 -17.06 17.61
C TRP A 35 18.82 -17.35 17.79
N LEU A 36 19.39 -16.74 18.84
CA LEU A 36 20.69 -17.14 19.34
C LEU A 36 20.62 -18.64 19.59
N PRO A 37 21.45 -19.46 18.90
CA PRO A 37 21.59 -20.85 19.28
C PRO A 37 21.95 -20.89 20.75
N LEU A 38 21.14 -21.61 21.50
CA LEU A 38 21.33 -21.95 22.88
C LEU A 38 22.71 -22.60 23.00
N GLY A 39 23.71 -21.81 23.45
CA GLY A 39 25.04 -22.32 23.76
C GLY A 39 26.24 -21.67 23.06
N ILE A 40 26.13 -20.60 22.27
CA ILE A 40 27.34 -19.87 21.87
C ILE A 40 27.67 -18.81 22.92
N ALA A 41 28.76 -19.04 23.66
CA ALA A 41 29.43 -17.98 24.40
C ALA A 41 29.85 -16.88 23.41
N VAL A 42 29.02 -15.86 23.30
CA VAL A 42 29.42 -14.62 22.64
C VAL A 42 30.47 -13.98 23.53
N ALA A 43 31.65 -13.68 22.97
CA ALA A 43 32.70 -12.95 23.68
C ALA A 43 32.09 -11.67 24.27
N GLN A 44 31.99 -11.64 25.59
CA GLN A 44 31.28 -10.62 26.34
C GLN A 44 32.22 -9.41 26.45
N GLU A 45 31.91 -8.31 25.75
CA GLU A 45 32.35 -6.99 26.20
C GLU A 45 31.91 -6.83 27.66
N GLU A 46 32.77 -6.24 28.50
CA GLU A 46 32.56 -6.06 29.95
C GLU A 46 31.14 -5.54 30.25
N GLN A 47 30.24 -6.46 30.61
CA GLN A 47 28.91 -6.11 31.07
C GLN A 47 29.00 -5.70 32.54
N PRO A 48 28.19 -4.72 32.99
CA PRO A 48 28.12 -4.35 34.41
C PRO A 48 27.85 -5.58 35.28
N GLU A 49 28.40 -5.60 36.49
CA GLU A 49 28.19 -6.67 37.48
C GLU A 49 26.68 -6.92 37.68
N GLN A 50 26.16 -7.99 37.07
CA GLN A 50 24.77 -8.39 37.23
C GLN A 50 24.52 -8.90 38.65
N GLU A 51 23.34 -8.62 39.22
CA GLU A 51 22.94 -9.19 40.51
C GLU A 51 23.03 -10.73 40.48
N THR A 52 23.98 -11.28 41.24
CA THR A 52 24.16 -12.72 41.33
C THR A 52 23.21 -13.31 42.38
N ARG A 53 22.16 -13.99 41.93
CA ARG A 53 21.32 -14.82 42.78
C ARG A 53 22.08 -16.11 43.15
N ARG A 54 21.96 -16.55 44.41
CA ARG A 54 22.50 -17.86 44.83
C ARG A 54 21.62 -18.95 44.22
N THR A 55 22.22 -19.87 43.48
CA THR A 55 21.51 -20.94 42.78
C THR A 55 22.02 -22.31 43.25
N PRO A 56 21.16 -23.34 43.33
CA PRO A 56 21.59 -24.70 43.61
C PRO A 56 22.58 -25.23 42.56
N ALA A 57 23.52 -26.08 42.97
CA ALA A 57 24.48 -26.70 42.06
C ALA A 57 23.82 -27.74 41.12
N LEU A 58 24.27 -27.80 39.87
CA LEU A 58 23.91 -28.84 38.90
C LEU A 58 24.68 -30.13 39.18
N ARG A 59 23.98 -31.23 39.47
CA ARG A 59 24.64 -32.53 39.70
C ARG A 59 25.13 -33.13 38.39
N ASN A 60 26.34 -33.72 38.39
CA ASN A 60 26.95 -34.33 37.19
C ASN A 60 26.03 -35.33 36.48
N LYS A 61 25.34 -36.20 37.23
CA LYS A 61 24.41 -37.17 36.66
C LYS A 61 23.22 -36.53 35.93
N VAL A 62 22.76 -35.37 36.41
CA VAL A 62 21.68 -34.61 35.77
C VAL A 62 22.21 -33.93 34.51
N TYR A 63 23.42 -33.37 34.57
CA TYR A 63 24.09 -32.80 33.40
C TYR A 63 24.27 -33.82 32.27
N GLU A 64 24.76 -35.03 32.57
CA GLU A 64 24.92 -36.10 31.57
C GLU A 64 23.60 -36.45 30.86
N ARG A 65 22.50 -36.46 31.62
CA ARG A 65 21.15 -36.78 31.09
C ARG A 65 20.56 -35.63 30.28
N LEU A 66 20.82 -34.37 30.68
CA LEU A 66 20.49 -33.20 29.88
C LEU A 66 21.26 -33.19 28.55
N GLN A 67 22.55 -33.56 28.58
CA GLN A 67 23.36 -33.67 27.37
C GLN A 67 22.86 -34.78 26.44
N GLU A 68 22.44 -35.93 26.99
CA GLU A 68 21.81 -37.01 26.22
C GLU A 68 20.55 -36.51 25.48
N ALA A 69 19.66 -35.82 26.20
CA ALA A 69 18.46 -35.22 25.61
C ALA A 69 18.79 -34.14 24.56
N GLN A 70 19.82 -33.33 24.81
CA GLN A 70 20.25 -32.28 23.88
C GLN A 70 20.81 -32.88 22.59
N VAL A 71 21.68 -33.88 22.67
CA VAL A 71 22.21 -34.58 21.48
C VAL A 71 21.09 -35.20 20.65
N ALA A 72 20.09 -35.80 21.29
CA ALA A 72 18.92 -36.32 20.59
C ALA A 72 18.12 -35.18 19.91
N ALA A 73 17.91 -34.06 20.58
CA ALA A 73 17.22 -32.91 20.01
C ALA A 73 17.98 -32.26 18.83
N GLU A 74 19.30 -32.13 18.93
CA GLU A 74 20.18 -31.64 17.85
C GLU A 74 20.16 -32.57 16.63
N ALA A 75 19.97 -33.87 16.84
CA ALA A 75 19.76 -34.86 15.78
C ALA A 75 18.33 -34.88 15.20
N ASN A 76 17.47 -33.94 15.60
CA ASN A 76 16.02 -33.91 15.34
C ASN A 76 15.24 -35.14 15.86
N ASP A 77 15.85 -35.94 16.74
CA ASP A 77 15.15 -37.02 17.46
C ASP A 77 14.47 -36.46 18.72
N PHE A 78 13.46 -35.64 18.47
CA PHE A 78 12.68 -35.00 19.51
C PHE A 78 11.88 -36.00 20.36
N THR A 79 11.67 -37.22 19.87
CA THR A 79 10.94 -38.27 20.61
C THR A 79 11.83 -38.84 21.69
N THR A 80 13.06 -39.21 21.34
CA THR A 80 14.05 -39.65 22.32
C THR A 80 14.38 -38.54 23.30
N ALA A 81 14.57 -37.30 22.82
CA ALA A 81 14.81 -36.15 23.70
C ALA A 81 13.69 -35.99 24.75
N ALA A 82 12.42 -35.99 24.31
CA ALA A 82 11.27 -35.90 25.23
C ALA A 82 11.24 -37.08 26.21
N GLN A 83 11.49 -38.32 25.77
CA GLN A 83 11.51 -39.49 26.66
C GLN A 83 12.59 -39.38 27.75
N VAL A 84 13.78 -38.88 27.41
CA VAL A 84 14.84 -38.63 28.38
C VAL A 84 14.36 -37.60 29.40
N LEU A 85 13.81 -36.47 28.96
CA LEU A 85 13.32 -35.42 29.85
C LEU A 85 12.15 -35.87 30.74
N ASP A 86 11.18 -36.62 30.20
CA ASP A 86 10.09 -37.25 30.97
C ASP A 86 10.64 -38.14 32.08
N SER A 87 11.64 -38.95 31.77
CA SER A 87 12.28 -39.83 32.75
C SER A 87 13.04 -39.06 33.85
N MET A 88 13.51 -37.85 33.55
CA MET A 88 14.13 -36.96 34.53
C MET A 88 13.08 -36.33 35.45
N LEU A 89 11.95 -35.88 34.91
CA LEU A 89 10.84 -35.31 35.69
C LEU A 89 10.14 -36.35 36.58
N ALA A 90 10.08 -37.60 36.15
CA ALA A 90 9.50 -38.69 36.93
C ALA A 90 10.40 -39.20 38.08
N ALA A 91 11.64 -38.70 38.19
CA ALA A 91 12.58 -39.15 39.20
C ALA A 91 12.22 -38.62 40.60
N GLY A 92 12.09 -39.52 41.59
CA GLY A 92 11.78 -39.17 42.97
C GLY A 92 12.91 -39.44 43.98
N GLY A 93 12.72 -38.95 45.21
CA GLY A 93 13.62 -39.19 46.34
C GLY A 93 14.99 -38.57 46.11
N LYS A 94 16.07 -39.34 46.29
CA LYS A 94 17.46 -38.83 46.12
C LYS A 94 17.79 -38.33 44.70
N ASN A 95 17.00 -38.71 43.70
CA ASN A 95 17.16 -38.29 42.31
C ASN A 95 16.21 -37.15 41.93
N GLU A 96 15.38 -36.67 42.85
CA GLU A 96 14.51 -35.52 42.64
C GLU A 96 15.36 -34.30 42.27
N LEU A 97 14.91 -33.55 41.26
CA LEU A 97 15.62 -32.42 40.69
C LEU A 97 15.48 -31.19 41.60
N ASN A 98 16.57 -30.44 41.78
CA ASN A 98 16.48 -29.13 42.42
C ASN A 98 15.90 -28.07 41.46
N SER A 99 15.63 -26.86 41.93
CA SER A 99 14.99 -25.81 41.13
C SER A 99 15.79 -25.42 39.88
N TYR A 100 17.12 -25.33 39.98
CA TYR A 100 17.98 -25.03 38.84
C TYR A 100 18.01 -26.18 37.82
N GLU A 101 18.05 -27.42 38.28
CA GLU A 101 17.97 -28.61 37.44
C GLU A 101 16.60 -28.72 36.73
N LEU A 102 15.50 -28.48 37.45
CA LEU A 102 14.15 -28.41 36.88
C LEU A 102 14.05 -27.33 35.81
N ALA A 103 14.60 -26.14 36.08
CA ALA A 103 14.62 -25.04 35.12
C ALA A 103 15.34 -25.43 33.82
N ASN A 104 16.48 -26.12 33.91
CA ASN A 104 17.19 -26.59 32.71
C ASN A 104 16.43 -27.69 31.95
N VAL A 105 15.78 -28.61 32.66
CA VAL A 105 14.91 -29.64 32.04
C VAL A 105 13.77 -28.98 31.28
N TYR A 106 13.05 -28.05 31.91
CA TYR A 106 11.95 -27.33 31.27
C TYR A 106 12.41 -26.45 30.10
N ASN A 107 13.61 -25.84 30.19
CA ASN A 107 14.20 -25.07 29.11
C ASN A 107 14.45 -25.93 27.86
N LEU A 108 15.02 -27.13 28.04
CA LEU A 108 15.23 -28.06 26.93
C LEU A 108 13.90 -28.65 26.41
N TYR A 109 12.93 -28.87 27.30
CA TYR A 109 11.57 -29.24 26.91
C TYR A 109 10.92 -28.20 26.01
N ALA A 110 11.09 -26.93 26.34
CA ALA A 110 10.57 -25.83 25.57
C ALA A 110 11.20 -25.78 24.17
N PHE A 111 12.52 -25.99 24.07
CA PHE A 111 13.21 -26.13 22.78
C PHE A 111 12.68 -27.30 21.95
N VAL A 112 12.45 -28.47 22.56
CA VAL A 112 11.90 -29.65 21.88
C VAL A 112 10.48 -29.37 21.35
N HIS A 113 9.63 -28.71 22.14
CA HIS A 113 8.28 -28.35 21.70
C HIS A 113 8.30 -27.26 20.62
N TYR A 114 9.16 -26.25 20.77
CA TYR A 114 9.34 -25.20 19.78
C TYR A 114 9.79 -25.77 18.43
N SER A 115 10.77 -26.68 18.43
CA SER A 115 11.30 -27.31 17.22
C SER A 115 10.26 -28.20 16.51
N ARG A 116 9.19 -28.56 17.21
CA ARG A 116 8.01 -29.27 16.67
C ARG A 116 6.88 -28.32 16.30
N GLU A 117 7.11 -27.01 16.37
CA GLU A 117 6.13 -25.95 16.15
C GLU A 117 4.94 -26.01 17.13
N ASP A 118 5.10 -26.71 18.26
CA ASP A 118 4.11 -26.76 19.35
C ASP A 118 4.35 -25.60 20.32
N TYR A 119 4.09 -24.39 19.85
CA TYR A 119 4.38 -23.16 20.59
C TYR A 119 3.59 -23.08 21.91
N GLY A 120 2.38 -23.60 21.95
CA GLY A 120 1.58 -23.71 23.19
C GLY A 120 2.30 -24.49 24.28
N LYS A 121 2.83 -25.68 23.96
CA LYS A 121 3.61 -26.46 24.94
C LYS A 121 4.98 -25.86 25.21
N ALA A 122 5.61 -25.21 24.22
CA ALA A 122 6.87 -24.50 24.43
C ALA A 122 6.71 -23.36 25.46
N ILE A 123 5.66 -22.54 25.32
CA ILE A 123 5.31 -21.50 26.29
C ILE A 123 5.08 -22.11 27.68
N ALA A 124 4.27 -23.17 27.79
CA ALA A 124 4.02 -23.81 29.07
C ALA A 124 5.30 -24.35 29.73
N ALA A 125 6.24 -24.88 28.95
CA ALA A 125 7.54 -25.32 29.46
C ALA A 125 8.39 -24.13 29.93
N TYR A 126 8.49 -23.05 29.17
CA TYR A 126 9.19 -21.83 29.61
C TYR A 126 8.54 -21.18 30.85
N GLU A 127 7.22 -21.20 30.97
CA GLU A 127 6.53 -20.74 32.18
C GLU A 127 6.89 -21.60 33.41
N ASN A 128 7.15 -22.89 33.21
CA ASN A 128 7.66 -23.74 34.28
C ASN A 128 9.11 -23.39 34.67
N VAL A 129 9.94 -22.90 33.75
CA VAL A 129 11.29 -22.38 34.06
C VAL A 129 11.20 -21.21 35.04
N ILE A 130 10.43 -20.17 34.70
CA ILE A 130 10.33 -18.95 35.53
C ILE A 130 9.55 -19.16 36.84
N ARG A 131 8.82 -20.28 36.97
CA ARG A 131 8.16 -20.68 38.23
C ARG A 131 9.14 -21.25 39.25
N GLN A 132 10.33 -21.68 38.82
CA GLN A 132 11.31 -22.27 39.72
C GLN A 132 11.92 -21.21 40.64
N PRO A 133 12.05 -21.47 41.95
CA PRO A 133 12.69 -20.53 42.87
C PRO A 133 14.20 -20.46 42.62
N GLU A 134 14.79 -19.29 42.84
CA GLU A 134 16.25 -19.08 42.83
C GLU A 134 16.94 -19.47 41.51
N ILE A 135 16.30 -19.23 40.37
CA ILE A 135 16.97 -19.34 39.05
C ILE A 135 17.88 -18.13 38.79
N PRO A 136 18.95 -18.28 37.97
CA PRO A 136 19.80 -17.16 37.59
C PRO A 136 18.99 -16.03 36.95
N LEU A 137 19.27 -14.77 37.32
CA LEU A 137 18.55 -13.61 36.79
C LEU A 137 18.62 -13.55 35.26
N ALA A 138 19.79 -13.80 34.67
CA ALA A 138 19.96 -13.87 33.22
C ALA A 138 19.07 -14.94 32.56
N MET A 139 18.85 -16.08 33.23
CA MET A 139 17.95 -17.12 32.73
C MET A 139 16.49 -16.64 32.77
N GLU A 140 16.07 -15.98 33.85
CA GLU A 140 14.72 -15.41 33.96
C GLU A 140 14.47 -14.35 32.87
N ILE A 141 15.41 -13.42 32.68
CA ILE A 141 15.37 -12.38 31.66
C ILE A 141 15.25 -13.01 30.26
N ASN A 142 16.16 -13.91 29.89
CA ASN A 142 16.13 -14.55 28.57
C ASN A 142 14.83 -15.34 28.35
N THR A 143 14.35 -16.03 29.38
CA THR A 143 13.13 -16.83 29.29
C THR A 143 11.88 -15.95 29.11
N LYS A 144 11.74 -14.86 29.88
CA LYS A 144 10.62 -13.93 29.71
C LYS A 144 10.60 -13.30 28.31
N TYR A 145 11.75 -12.91 27.78
CA TYR A 145 11.82 -12.40 26.41
C TYR A 145 11.32 -13.42 25.38
N THR A 146 11.77 -14.67 25.52
CA THR A 146 11.36 -15.77 24.64
C THR A 146 9.86 -16.07 24.76
N ILE A 147 9.31 -16.08 25.98
CA ILE A 147 7.86 -16.25 26.21
C ILE A 147 7.08 -15.12 25.51
N ALA A 148 7.51 -13.87 25.64
CA ALA A 148 6.85 -12.75 24.97
C ALA A 148 6.83 -12.91 23.45
N GLN A 149 7.97 -13.29 22.85
CA GLN A 149 8.08 -13.56 21.41
C GLN A 149 7.16 -14.70 20.97
N LEU A 150 7.11 -15.81 21.71
CA LEU A 150 6.21 -16.93 21.41
C LEU A 150 4.74 -16.53 21.56
N TYR A 151 4.40 -15.71 22.53
CA TYR A 151 3.05 -15.15 22.64
C TYR A 151 2.69 -14.31 21.40
N PHE A 152 3.63 -13.56 20.82
CA PHE A 152 3.37 -12.82 19.58
C PHE A 152 3.23 -13.74 18.35
N VAL A 153 4.01 -14.82 18.27
CA VAL A 153 3.85 -15.84 17.21
C VAL A 153 2.46 -16.49 17.27
N GLU A 154 1.96 -16.73 18.48
CA GLU A 154 0.62 -17.28 18.74
C GLU A 154 -0.50 -16.21 18.69
N GLU A 155 -0.19 -14.98 18.26
CA GLU A 155 -1.11 -13.84 18.21
C GLU A 155 -1.77 -13.49 19.56
N LYS A 156 -1.17 -13.92 20.67
CA LYS A 156 -1.57 -13.62 22.05
C LYS A 156 -1.01 -12.27 22.48
N TRP A 157 -1.36 -11.21 21.73
CA TRP A 157 -0.77 -9.87 21.83
C TRP A 157 -0.73 -9.30 23.24
N ARG A 158 -1.81 -9.42 24.00
CA ARG A 158 -1.90 -8.88 25.37
C ARG A 158 -1.03 -9.64 26.36
N GLN A 159 -0.93 -10.97 26.22
CA GLN A 159 -0.06 -11.78 27.07
C GLN A 159 1.41 -11.47 26.75
N GLY A 160 1.77 -11.43 25.47
CA GLY A 160 3.12 -11.08 25.02
C GLY A 160 3.53 -9.68 25.47
N LEU A 161 2.64 -8.69 25.36
CA LEU A 161 2.89 -7.34 25.87
C LEU A 161 3.16 -7.33 27.37
N ASN A 162 2.30 -7.99 28.16
CA ASN A 162 2.47 -8.02 29.62
C ASN A 162 3.80 -8.69 30.01
N THR A 163 4.13 -9.83 29.40
CA THR A 163 5.40 -10.54 29.67
C THR A 163 6.61 -9.72 29.21
N LEU A 164 6.50 -8.98 28.10
CA LEU A 164 7.56 -8.09 27.64
C LEU A 164 7.76 -6.90 28.60
N LEU A 165 6.70 -6.32 29.15
CA LEU A 165 6.80 -5.26 30.16
C LEU A 165 7.48 -5.76 31.44
N GLU A 166 7.15 -6.96 31.92
CA GLU A 166 7.86 -7.59 33.04
C GLU A 166 9.34 -7.83 32.71
N TRP A 167 9.67 -8.15 31.46
CA TRP A 167 11.05 -8.27 31.01
C TRP A 167 11.79 -6.91 31.02
N PHE A 168 11.12 -5.83 30.63
CA PHE A 168 11.66 -4.46 30.70
C PHE A 168 11.96 -4.05 32.15
N ASP A 169 11.12 -4.41 33.12
CA ASP A 169 11.34 -4.12 34.54
C ASP A 169 12.59 -4.80 35.11
N LEU A 170 13.02 -5.92 34.52
CA LEU A 170 14.19 -6.69 34.93
C LEU A 170 15.46 -6.37 34.14
N THR A 171 15.34 -5.63 33.03
CA THR A 171 16.46 -5.42 32.09
C THR A 171 16.99 -3.99 32.22
N GLU A 172 18.21 -3.84 32.73
CA GLU A 172 18.83 -2.52 32.94
C GLU A 172 19.11 -1.77 31.64
N THR A 173 19.53 -2.50 30.59
CA THR A 173 19.94 -1.92 29.30
C THR A 173 19.22 -2.59 28.13
N PRO A 174 17.91 -2.35 27.94
CA PRO A 174 17.17 -2.93 26.83
C PRO A 174 17.76 -2.50 25.48
N PRO A 175 17.98 -3.42 24.51
CA PRO A 175 18.44 -3.05 23.19
C PRO A 175 17.31 -2.36 22.41
N ALA A 176 17.68 -1.61 21.36
CA ALA A 176 16.71 -0.91 20.52
C ALA A 176 15.65 -1.85 19.91
N SER A 177 16.02 -3.09 19.56
CA SER A 177 15.07 -4.10 19.05
C SER A 177 13.96 -4.45 20.03
N ALA A 178 14.20 -4.40 21.34
CA ALA A 178 13.16 -4.65 22.34
C ALA A 178 12.09 -3.56 22.33
N TYR A 179 12.48 -2.30 22.11
CA TYR A 179 11.52 -1.19 21.94
C TYR A 179 10.71 -1.33 20.64
N VAL A 180 11.31 -1.84 19.56
CA VAL A 180 10.54 -2.14 18.33
C VAL A 180 9.53 -3.26 18.57
N LEU A 181 9.92 -4.31 19.27
CA LEU A 181 9.00 -5.38 19.64
C LEU A 181 7.84 -4.86 20.50
N LEU A 182 8.13 -3.97 21.45
CA LEU A 182 7.12 -3.29 22.26
C LEU A 182 6.20 -2.40 21.39
N SER A 183 6.77 -1.70 20.41
CA SER A 183 6.00 -0.93 19.43
C SER A 183 5.05 -1.80 18.62
N GLN A 184 5.51 -2.96 18.15
CA GLN A 184 4.70 -3.91 17.38
C GLN A 184 3.56 -4.46 18.24
N ALA A 185 3.83 -4.80 19.50
CA ALA A 185 2.82 -5.26 20.44
C ALA A 185 1.71 -4.22 20.66
N TYR A 186 2.09 -2.94 20.88
CA TYR A 186 1.12 -1.86 20.99
C TYR A 186 0.37 -1.59 19.68
N TYR A 187 1.03 -1.71 18.54
CA TYR A 187 0.41 -1.58 17.23
C TYR A 187 -0.70 -2.62 17.01
N GLN A 188 -0.44 -3.89 17.32
CA GLN A 188 -1.43 -4.98 17.21
C GLN A 188 -2.62 -4.82 18.17
N LEU A 189 -2.41 -4.09 19.27
CA LEU A 189 -3.45 -3.74 20.24
C LEU A 189 -4.10 -2.37 19.94
N GLU A 190 -3.82 -1.79 18.78
CA GLU A 190 -4.34 -0.50 18.31
C GLU A 190 -3.97 0.70 19.22
N ASP A 191 -2.96 0.56 20.08
CA ASP A 191 -2.40 1.67 20.89
C ASP A 191 -1.29 2.38 20.09
N TYR A 192 -1.70 3.04 19.00
CA TYR A 192 -0.78 3.71 18.08
C TYR A 192 0.10 4.80 18.72
N PRO A 193 -0.38 5.60 19.71
CA PRO A 193 0.49 6.54 20.40
C PRO A 193 1.67 5.88 21.12
N LYS A 194 1.44 4.75 21.81
CA LYS A 194 2.54 4.01 22.46
C LYS A 194 3.39 3.26 21.46
N ALA A 195 2.80 2.75 20.38
CA ALA A 195 3.58 2.17 19.29
C ALA A 195 4.60 3.20 18.75
N LEU A 196 4.11 4.39 18.38
CA LEU A 196 4.94 5.44 17.82
C LEU A 196 6.09 5.84 18.75
N ALA A 197 5.78 6.08 20.04
CA ALA A 197 6.79 6.47 21.02
C ALA A 197 7.92 5.43 21.17
N ASN A 198 7.59 4.14 21.06
CA ASN A 198 8.56 3.05 21.21
C ASN A 198 9.41 2.85 19.95
N VAL A 199 8.85 2.93 18.74
CA VAL A 199 9.66 2.85 17.52
C VAL A 199 10.56 4.09 17.35
N GLU A 200 10.09 5.28 17.72
CA GLU A 200 10.92 6.50 17.79
C GLU A 200 12.09 6.31 18.76
N ARG A 201 11.83 5.74 19.95
CA ARG A 201 12.88 5.45 20.92
C ARG A 201 13.95 4.52 20.34
N ALA A 202 13.53 3.45 19.66
CA ALA A 202 14.45 2.51 19.02
C ALA A 202 15.31 3.16 17.92
N ILE A 203 14.69 3.98 17.06
CA ILE A 203 15.36 4.73 16.00
C ILE A 203 16.40 5.68 16.60
N ASN A 204 16.00 6.50 17.58
CA ASN A 204 16.88 7.47 18.22
C ASN A 204 18.07 6.78 18.91
N MET A 205 17.86 5.63 19.56
CA MET A 205 18.95 4.86 20.18
C MET A 205 20.01 4.37 19.19
N GLN A 206 19.66 4.10 17.93
CA GLN A 206 20.63 3.75 16.89
C GLN A 206 21.29 5.01 16.31
N GLU A 207 20.49 6.04 15.99
CA GLU A 207 20.98 7.30 15.42
C GLU A 207 21.99 8.00 16.36
N GLU A 208 21.71 8.06 17.66
CA GLU A 208 22.61 8.61 18.69
C GLU A 208 23.94 7.86 18.78
N LYS A 209 23.96 6.57 18.42
CA LYS A 209 25.17 5.74 18.36
C LYS A 209 25.87 5.80 17.00
N GLY A 210 25.41 6.65 16.09
CA GLY A 210 25.91 6.73 14.72
C GLY A 210 25.64 5.48 13.89
N LYS A 211 24.68 4.64 14.33
CA LYS A 211 24.27 3.42 13.63
C LYS A 211 23.01 3.71 12.81
N LEU A 212 22.93 3.08 11.63
CA LEU A 212 21.77 3.19 10.76
C LEU A 212 20.62 2.29 11.29
N PRO A 213 19.46 2.84 11.69
CA PRO A 213 18.30 2.04 12.06
C PRO A 213 17.79 1.23 10.88
N LYS A 214 17.31 0.00 11.12
CA LYS A 214 16.76 -0.88 10.09
C LYS A 214 15.61 -0.20 9.33
N GLU A 215 15.53 -0.43 8.01
CA GLU A 215 14.50 0.10 7.12
C GLU A 215 13.07 -0.11 7.65
N GLN A 216 12.79 -1.30 8.22
CA GLN A 216 11.47 -1.64 8.73
C GLN A 216 11.03 -0.79 9.93
N TRP A 217 11.98 -0.28 10.71
CA TRP A 217 11.67 0.60 11.85
C TRP A 217 11.17 1.96 11.35
N TYR A 218 11.81 2.49 10.31
CA TYR A 218 11.34 3.69 9.62
C TYR A 218 9.99 3.45 8.94
N ASN A 219 9.78 2.30 8.29
CA ASN A 219 8.48 1.98 7.68
C ASN A 219 7.33 1.97 8.71
N LEU A 220 7.57 1.38 9.89
CA LEU A 220 6.61 1.38 11.00
C LEU A 220 6.35 2.80 11.52
N ALA A 221 7.40 3.58 11.78
CA ALA A 221 7.27 4.97 12.21
C ALA A 221 6.50 5.83 11.18
N ARG A 222 6.84 5.73 9.90
CA ARG A 222 6.15 6.41 8.79
C ARG A 222 4.66 6.06 8.77
N PHE A 223 4.31 4.78 8.90
CA PHE A 223 2.92 4.35 8.96
C PHE A 223 2.20 5.00 10.15
N LEU A 224 2.80 4.96 11.35
CA LEU A 224 2.20 5.50 12.57
C LEU A 224 2.05 7.02 12.55
N TYR A 225 2.99 7.74 11.94
CA TYR A 225 2.83 9.18 11.71
C TYR A 225 1.69 9.49 10.74
N PHE A 226 1.59 8.74 9.65
CA PHE A 226 0.51 8.90 8.69
C PHE A 226 -0.87 8.64 9.31
N ASP A 227 -1.00 7.57 10.09
CA ASP A 227 -2.25 7.24 10.80
C ASP A 227 -2.68 8.34 11.80
N LYS A 228 -1.71 8.92 12.50
CA LYS A 228 -1.91 10.09 13.38
C LYS A 228 -2.19 11.39 12.61
N ASN A 229 -2.25 11.35 11.28
CA ASN A 229 -2.39 12.49 10.38
C ASN A 229 -1.23 13.51 10.52
N ASP A 230 -0.06 13.07 11.00
CA ASP A 230 1.18 13.84 11.03
C ASP A 230 1.97 13.64 9.74
N ILE A 231 1.46 14.25 8.67
CA ILE A 231 2.01 14.10 7.32
C ILE A 231 3.45 14.66 7.24
N ASN A 232 3.78 15.68 8.04
CA ASN A 232 5.12 16.27 8.04
C ASN A 232 6.17 15.26 8.53
N SER A 233 5.92 14.64 9.68
CA SER A 233 6.83 13.62 10.22
C SER A 233 6.91 12.39 9.31
N ALA A 234 5.80 11.99 8.69
CA ALA A 234 5.80 10.91 7.69
C ALA A 234 6.69 11.24 6.47
N VAL A 235 6.65 12.49 5.97
CA VAL A 235 7.52 12.97 4.89
C VAL A 235 8.99 12.97 5.32
N ASP A 236 9.30 13.39 6.54
CA ASP A 236 10.68 13.40 7.05
C ASP A 236 11.25 11.98 7.15
N VAL A 237 10.45 11.02 7.63
CA VAL A 237 10.83 9.60 7.65
C VAL A 237 11.01 9.06 6.23
N LEU A 238 10.12 9.40 5.28
CA LEU A 238 10.27 9.01 3.88
C LEU A 238 11.55 9.55 3.23
N ARG A 239 11.99 10.76 3.60
CA ARG A 239 13.28 11.30 3.16
C ARG A 239 14.46 10.53 3.73
N LYS A 240 14.40 10.13 5.01
CA LYS A 240 15.41 9.24 5.62
C LYS A 240 15.45 7.89 4.88
N LEU A 241 14.28 7.30 4.62
CA LEU A 241 14.14 6.07 3.83
C LEU A 241 14.78 6.21 2.44
N LEU A 242 14.44 7.24 1.66
CA LEU A 242 15.06 7.45 0.34
C LEU A 242 16.58 7.65 0.40
N THR A 243 17.08 8.27 1.46
CA THR A 243 18.51 8.56 1.61
C THR A 243 19.32 7.31 1.92
N HIS A 244 18.78 6.43 2.76
CA HIS A 244 19.51 5.26 3.28
C HIS A 244 19.10 3.93 2.65
N TYR A 245 17.86 3.85 2.18
CA TYR A 245 17.19 2.69 1.61
C TYR A 245 16.45 3.10 0.33
N PRO A 246 17.19 3.49 -0.74
CA PRO A 246 16.57 4.04 -1.93
C PRO A 246 15.68 2.99 -2.62
N ASP A 247 14.37 3.22 -2.57
CA ASP A 247 13.35 2.42 -3.22
C ASP A 247 12.32 3.33 -3.90
N LYS A 248 11.87 2.94 -5.09
CA LYS A 248 10.84 3.65 -5.87
C LYS A 248 9.56 3.90 -5.09
N GLN A 249 9.17 2.98 -4.22
CA GLN A 249 7.91 3.06 -3.48
C GLN A 249 7.90 4.30 -2.59
N TYR A 250 9.05 4.74 -2.12
CA TYR A 250 9.17 5.92 -1.28
C TYR A 250 9.00 7.23 -2.06
N TRP A 251 9.41 7.28 -3.33
CA TRP A 251 9.08 8.41 -4.22
C TRP A 251 7.58 8.52 -4.49
N VAL A 252 6.94 7.39 -4.80
CA VAL A 252 5.48 7.33 -5.02
C VAL A 252 4.74 7.78 -3.78
N GLN A 253 5.11 7.27 -2.61
CA GLN A 253 4.50 7.67 -1.34
C GLN A 253 4.76 9.14 -1.00
N LEU A 254 5.96 9.67 -1.22
CA LEU A 254 6.23 11.10 -1.05
C LEU A 254 5.32 11.95 -1.95
N SER A 255 5.13 11.56 -3.21
CA SER A 255 4.19 12.23 -4.10
C SER A 255 2.78 12.27 -3.49
N HIS A 256 2.28 11.14 -2.97
CA HIS A 256 0.98 11.10 -2.30
C HIS A 256 0.94 12.02 -1.06
N MET A 257 1.97 11.99 -0.21
CA MET A 257 2.04 12.85 0.98
C MET A 257 2.06 14.34 0.62
N PHE A 258 2.79 14.73 -0.43
CA PHE A 258 2.76 16.11 -0.90
C PHE A 258 1.40 16.51 -1.49
N GLY A 259 0.66 15.57 -2.07
CA GLY A 259 -0.73 15.79 -2.47
C GLY A 259 -1.64 16.09 -1.28
N GLU A 260 -1.52 15.34 -0.18
CA GLU A 260 -2.27 15.60 1.06
C GLU A 260 -1.88 16.95 1.72
N GLN A 261 -0.68 17.45 1.46
CA GLN A 261 -0.22 18.77 1.88
C GLN A 261 -0.66 19.90 0.91
N GLU A 262 -1.43 19.60 -0.14
CA GLU A 262 -1.81 20.54 -1.20
C GLU A 262 -0.59 21.17 -1.92
N ARG A 263 0.54 20.44 -1.95
CA ARG A 263 1.80 20.85 -2.59
C ARG A 263 1.94 20.21 -3.97
N GLU A 264 1.01 20.53 -4.86
CA GLU A 264 0.86 19.89 -6.17
C GLU A 264 2.14 19.88 -7.02
N SER A 265 2.91 20.98 -7.02
CA SER A 265 4.16 21.06 -7.77
C SER A 265 5.23 20.09 -7.25
N VAL A 266 5.28 19.88 -5.94
CA VAL A 266 6.24 18.97 -5.29
C VAL A 266 5.76 17.52 -5.40
N GLN A 267 4.46 17.29 -5.33
CA GLN A 267 3.83 16.01 -5.65
C GLN A 267 4.22 15.57 -7.06
N LEU A 268 4.01 16.43 -8.06
CA LEU A 268 4.37 16.14 -9.45
C LEU A 268 5.86 15.83 -9.57
N ALA A 269 6.73 16.65 -8.97
CA ALA A 269 8.18 16.44 -9.03
C ALA A 269 8.62 15.10 -8.40
N ALA A 270 8.01 14.70 -7.28
CA ALA A 270 8.29 13.43 -6.63
C ALA A 270 7.87 12.22 -7.49
N MET A 271 6.68 12.26 -8.09
CA MET A 271 6.23 11.19 -9.00
C MET A 271 7.04 11.16 -10.29
N GLU A 272 7.34 12.32 -10.87
CA GLU A 272 8.15 12.44 -12.09
C GLU A 272 9.55 11.88 -11.85
N THR A 273 10.13 12.07 -10.66
CA THR A 273 11.43 11.48 -10.29
C THR A 273 11.42 9.95 -10.37
N ALA A 274 10.35 9.30 -9.92
CA ALA A 274 10.19 7.85 -10.08
C ALA A 274 9.98 7.46 -11.55
N TYR A 275 9.19 8.25 -12.30
CA TYR A 275 8.89 7.98 -13.70
C TYR A 275 10.11 8.06 -14.61
N VAL A 276 10.93 9.13 -14.51
CA VAL A 276 12.10 9.32 -15.39
C VAL A 276 13.21 8.29 -15.16
N GLN A 277 13.18 7.62 -14.01
CA GLN A 277 14.06 6.49 -13.69
C GLN A 277 13.48 5.14 -14.12
N ASP A 278 12.36 5.13 -14.87
CA ASP A 278 11.65 3.94 -15.34
C ASP A 278 11.16 3.03 -14.22
N LEU A 279 10.89 3.60 -13.03
CA LEU A 279 10.51 2.83 -11.85
C LEU A 279 9.01 2.53 -11.76
N LEU A 280 8.15 3.29 -12.47
CA LEU A 280 6.70 3.10 -12.47
C LEU A 280 6.30 1.95 -13.41
N ASP A 281 6.29 0.73 -12.87
CA ASP A 281 6.04 -0.52 -13.61
C ASP A 281 4.58 -1.01 -13.49
N ARG A 282 3.75 -0.37 -12.65
CA ARG A 282 2.33 -0.69 -12.55
C ARG A 282 1.49 0.28 -13.37
N GLY A 283 0.54 -0.25 -14.14
CA GLY A 283 -0.38 0.58 -14.94
C GLY A 283 -1.11 1.66 -14.13
N SER A 284 -1.51 1.37 -12.90
CA SER A 284 -2.15 2.34 -12.02
C SER A 284 -1.24 3.52 -11.65
N GLU A 285 0.07 3.29 -11.49
CA GLU A 285 1.05 4.33 -11.22
C GLU A 285 1.26 5.22 -12.44
N GLN A 286 1.34 4.61 -13.63
CA GLN A 286 1.47 5.32 -14.89
C GLN A 286 0.22 6.17 -15.21
N VAL A 287 -0.98 5.61 -14.98
CA VAL A 287 -2.24 6.37 -15.08
C VAL A 287 -2.25 7.53 -14.08
N SER A 288 -1.79 7.31 -12.84
CA SER A 288 -1.68 8.39 -11.84
C SER A 288 -0.70 9.48 -12.27
N MET A 289 0.46 9.11 -12.81
CA MET A 289 1.43 10.04 -13.39
C MET A 289 0.81 10.85 -14.54
N ALA A 290 0.03 10.23 -15.43
CA ALA A 290 -0.67 10.93 -16.49
C ALA A 290 -1.67 11.97 -15.96
N TYR A 291 -2.44 11.63 -14.92
CA TYR A 291 -3.33 12.60 -14.27
C TYR A 291 -2.55 13.75 -13.59
N LEU A 292 -1.42 13.46 -12.95
CA LEU A 292 -0.56 14.51 -12.37
C LEU A 292 -0.02 15.46 -13.45
N TYR A 293 0.40 14.92 -14.61
CA TYR A 293 0.80 15.77 -15.74
C TYR A 293 -0.37 16.60 -16.29
N LEU A 294 -1.58 16.05 -16.39
CA LEU A 294 -2.74 16.82 -16.83
C LEU A 294 -3.08 17.96 -15.85
N ASN A 295 -3.06 17.68 -14.54
CA ASN A 295 -3.28 18.69 -13.51
C ASN A 295 -2.18 19.76 -13.51
N GLY A 296 -0.94 19.37 -13.78
CA GLY A 296 0.19 20.28 -13.94
C GLY A 296 0.27 20.99 -15.30
N GLU A 297 -0.80 20.91 -16.12
CA GLU A 297 -0.88 21.52 -17.46
C GLU A 297 0.23 21.08 -18.43
N VAL A 298 0.68 19.82 -18.31
CA VAL A 298 1.67 19.17 -19.21
C VAL A 298 1.04 18.03 -20.02
N PRO A 299 0.01 18.30 -20.86
CA PRO A 299 -0.81 17.27 -21.49
C PRO A 299 -0.03 16.37 -22.47
N TYR A 300 1.02 16.89 -23.12
CA TYR A 300 1.85 16.09 -24.02
C TYR A 300 2.57 14.96 -23.27
N LYS A 301 3.14 15.23 -22.09
CA LYS A 301 3.78 14.20 -21.27
C LYS A 301 2.75 13.19 -20.75
N ALA A 302 1.58 13.66 -20.32
CA ALA A 302 0.48 12.78 -19.92
C ALA A 302 0.11 11.79 -21.03
N ALA A 303 -0.07 12.30 -22.25
CA ALA A 303 -0.41 11.48 -23.39
C ALA A 303 0.70 10.48 -23.74
N LYS A 304 1.97 10.88 -23.64
CA LYS A 304 3.11 9.96 -23.83
C LYS A 304 3.16 8.82 -22.81
N VAL A 305 2.84 9.09 -21.55
CA VAL A 305 2.77 8.06 -20.50
C VAL A 305 1.67 7.04 -20.84
N MET A 306 0.47 7.54 -21.13
CA MET A 306 -0.68 6.70 -21.48
C MET A 306 -0.46 5.91 -22.77
N ASP A 307 0.10 6.54 -23.81
CA ASP A 307 0.39 5.91 -25.09
C ASP A 307 1.42 4.79 -24.95
N ARG A 308 2.48 5.01 -24.16
CA ARG A 308 3.47 3.97 -23.86
C ARG A 308 2.81 2.80 -23.14
N GLY A 309 2.15 3.07 -22.01
CA GLY A 309 1.55 2.04 -21.16
C GLY A 309 0.45 1.21 -21.85
N LEU A 310 -0.31 1.83 -22.75
CA LEU A 310 -1.32 1.11 -23.55
C LEU A 310 -0.69 0.26 -24.67
N LYS A 311 0.51 0.62 -25.16
CA LYS A 311 1.23 -0.11 -26.22
C LYS A 311 2.07 -1.27 -25.71
N ASP A 312 2.69 -1.11 -24.54
CA ASP A 312 3.47 -2.18 -23.88
C ASP A 312 2.61 -3.02 -22.92
N GLU A 313 1.30 -2.78 -22.91
CA GLU A 313 0.29 -3.50 -22.14
C GLU A 313 0.43 -3.38 -20.61
N SER A 314 1.28 -2.46 -20.10
CA SER A 314 1.36 -2.20 -18.67
C SER A 314 0.12 -1.47 -18.14
N ILE A 315 -0.59 -0.72 -18.98
CA ILE A 315 -1.92 -0.13 -18.72
C ILE A 315 -2.98 -0.96 -19.41
N GLU A 316 -3.98 -1.39 -18.64
CA GLU A 316 -5.13 -2.12 -19.18
C GLU A 316 -5.87 -1.31 -20.26
N ALA A 317 -6.17 -1.94 -21.39
CA ALA A 317 -6.79 -1.34 -22.57
C ALA A 317 -8.31 -1.09 -22.41
N THR A 318 -8.72 -0.32 -21.38
CA THR A 318 -10.11 0.01 -21.06
C THR A 318 -10.60 1.25 -21.83
N SER A 319 -11.94 1.38 -21.98
CA SER A 319 -12.56 2.61 -22.53
C SER A 319 -12.05 3.86 -21.82
N ARG A 320 -11.94 3.81 -20.50
CA ARG A 320 -11.54 4.95 -19.67
C ARG A 320 -10.08 5.35 -19.91
N HIS A 321 -9.16 4.40 -20.05
CA HIS A 321 -7.75 4.72 -20.29
C HIS A 321 -7.52 5.32 -21.69
N TYR A 322 -8.22 4.80 -22.71
CA TYR A 322 -8.20 5.43 -24.04
C TYR A 322 -8.85 6.82 -24.06
N GLU A 323 -9.88 7.05 -23.25
CA GLU A 323 -10.47 8.38 -23.09
C GLU A 323 -9.46 9.36 -22.48
N VAL A 324 -8.70 8.95 -21.46
CA VAL A 324 -7.63 9.76 -20.87
C VAL A 324 -6.55 10.07 -21.91
N LEU A 325 -6.11 9.07 -22.69
CA LEU A 325 -5.14 9.26 -23.77
C LEU A 325 -5.65 10.27 -24.81
N GLY A 326 -6.88 10.10 -25.30
CA GLY A 326 -7.50 10.97 -26.29
C GLY A 326 -7.65 12.40 -25.80
N ASN A 327 -8.12 12.58 -24.56
CA ASN A 327 -8.23 13.89 -23.93
C ASN A 327 -6.86 14.56 -23.74
N ALA A 328 -5.84 13.81 -23.35
CA ALA A 328 -4.49 14.32 -23.18
C ALA A 328 -3.89 14.79 -24.52
N TRP A 329 -4.02 14.00 -25.60
CA TRP A 329 -3.59 14.43 -26.94
C TRP A 329 -4.34 15.67 -27.41
N ARG A 330 -5.67 15.72 -27.21
CA ARG A 330 -6.47 16.88 -27.59
C ARG A 330 -6.05 18.14 -26.83
N GLN A 331 -5.80 18.06 -25.53
CA GLN A 331 -5.30 19.20 -24.74
C GLN A 331 -3.90 19.64 -25.20
N ALA A 332 -3.07 18.69 -25.65
CA ALA A 332 -1.77 18.97 -26.25
C ALA A 332 -1.84 19.52 -27.70
N GLN A 333 -3.04 19.77 -28.24
CA GLN A 333 -3.28 20.19 -29.64
C GLN A 333 -2.85 19.15 -30.69
N GLU A 334 -2.75 17.88 -30.29
CA GLU A 334 -2.37 16.74 -31.15
C GLU A 334 -3.65 16.01 -31.62
N VAL A 335 -4.51 16.70 -32.37
CA VAL A 335 -5.85 16.22 -32.76
C VAL A 335 -5.77 14.91 -33.55
N ASP A 336 -4.82 14.79 -34.48
CA ASP A 336 -4.61 13.58 -35.29
C ASP A 336 -4.32 12.33 -34.44
N LYS A 337 -3.69 12.50 -33.27
CA LYS A 337 -3.43 11.41 -32.31
C LYS A 337 -4.60 11.21 -31.35
N ALA A 338 -5.34 12.27 -31.05
CA ALA A 338 -6.49 12.21 -30.16
C ALA A 338 -7.65 11.39 -30.76
N ILE A 339 -7.90 11.55 -32.06
CA ILE A 339 -8.97 10.86 -32.79
C ILE A 339 -8.92 9.33 -32.63
N PRO A 340 -7.84 8.62 -33.01
CA PRO A 340 -7.81 7.15 -32.91
C PRO A 340 -7.93 6.64 -31.46
N ALA A 341 -7.40 7.40 -30.49
CA ALA A 341 -7.59 7.08 -29.08
C ALA A 341 -9.06 7.22 -28.65
N MET A 342 -9.73 8.32 -29.04
CA MET A 342 -11.15 8.55 -28.76
C MET A 342 -12.08 7.57 -29.50
N GLU A 343 -11.72 7.14 -30.71
CA GLU A 343 -12.41 6.06 -31.43
C GLU A 343 -12.37 4.76 -30.66
N THR A 344 -11.18 4.37 -30.18
CA THR A 344 -10.99 3.16 -29.39
C THR A 344 -11.74 3.24 -28.06
N ALA A 345 -11.71 4.41 -27.41
CA ALA A 345 -12.48 4.68 -26.20
C ALA A 345 -13.98 4.49 -26.46
N ALA A 346 -14.55 5.16 -27.46
CA ALA A 346 -15.97 5.05 -27.80
C ALA A 346 -16.39 3.64 -28.22
N ALA A 347 -15.52 2.90 -28.93
CA ALA A 347 -15.76 1.51 -29.29
C ALA A 347 -15.88 0.59 -28.08
N LYS A 348 -15.08 0.84 -27.04
CA LYS A 348 -15.04 0.06 -25.79
C LYS A 348 -16.04 0.54 -24.73
N SER A 349 -16.56 1.76 -24.82
CA SER A 349 -17.59 2.26 -23.89
C SER A 349 -18.85 1.38 -23.97
N GLU A 350 -19.65 1.34 -22.91
CA GLU A 350 -20.98 0.73 -22.91
C GLU A 350 -22.07 1.70 -23.40
N ASP A 351 -21.85 3.00 -23.22
CA ASP A 351 -22.76 4.07 -23.60
C ASP A 351 -22.32 4.84 -24.86
N GLY A 352 -23.18 5.76 -25.28
CA GLY A 352 -22.99 6.62 -26.43
C GLY A 352 -22.32 7.97 -26.15
N GLU A 353 -21.98 8.31 -24.90
CA GLU A 353 -21.45 9.62 -24.53
C GLU A 353 -20.10 9.88 -25.23
N LEU A 354 -19.21 8.88 -25.24
CA LEU A 354 -17.92 9.00 -25.92
C LEU A 354 -18.05 9.12 -27.44
N TYR A 355 -19.08 8.52 -28.04
CA TYR A 355 -19.38 8.71 -29.46
C TYR A 355 -19.87 10.13 -29.76
N ALA A 356 -20.69 10.72 -28.88
CA ALA A 356 -21.12 12.11 -29.02
C ALA A 356 -19.92 13.08 -28.90
N ARG A 357 -18.98 12.81 -27.98
CA ARG A 357 -17.74 13.57 -27.83
C ARG A 357 -16.82 13.44 -29.04
N LEU A 358 -16.58 12.21 -29.50
CA LEU A 358 -15.83 11.94 -30.73
C LEU A 358 -16.44 12.66 -31.93
N GLY A 359 -17.76 12.68 -32.03
CA GLY A 359 -18.48 13.43 -33.05
C GLY A 359 -18.21 14.93 -33.04
N ASN A 360 -18.10 15.55 -31.87
CA ASN A 360 -17.68 16.95 -31.76
C ASN A 360 -16.22 17.15 -32.16
N ILE A 361 -15.32 16.23 -31.80
CA ILE A 361 -13.91 16.28 -32.24
C ILE A 361 -13.81 16.23 -33.77
N TYR A 362 -14.60 15.36 -34.41
CA TYR A 362 -14.68 15.32 -35.87
C TYR A 362 -15.26 16.60 -36.47
N LEU A 363 -16.27 17.18 -35.84
CA LEU A 363 -16.86 18.44 -36.29
C LEU A 363 -15.85 19.60 -36.20
N ASP A 364 -15.08 19.67 -35.11
CA ASP A 364 -14.01 20.66 -34.91
C ASP A 364 -12.89 20.51 -35.96
N GLY A 365 -12.67 19.30 -36.48
CA GLY A 365 -11.69 18.98 -37.53
C GLY A 365 -12.26 18.95 -38.95
N ASP A 366 -13.46 19.51 -39.18
CA ASP A 366 -14.17 19.53 -40.47
C ASP A 366 -14.47 18.16 -41.10
N GLU A 367 -14.39 17.08 -40.33
CA GLU A 367 -14.70 15.71 -40.75
C GLU A 367 -16.20 15.42 -40.65
N TYR A 368 -17.03 16.22 -41.33
CA TYR A 368 -18.48 16.25 -41.11
C TYR A 368 -19.18 14.90 -41.30
N THR A 369 -18.74 14.09 -42.28
CA THR A 369 -19.30 12.74 -42.49
C THR A 369 -19.05 11.83 -41.29
N LYS A 370 -17.82 11.87 -40.72
CA LYS A 370 -17.49 11.07 -39.54
C LYS A 370 -18.19 11.60 -38.29
N ALA A 371 -18.31 12.93 -38.16
CA ALA A 371 -19.07 13.56 -37.08
C ALA A 371 -20.53 13.06 -37.08
N ILE A 372 -21.20 13.10 -38.23
CA ILE A 372 -22.57 12.58 -38.40
C ILE A 372 -22.67 11.12 -37.96
N ALA A 373 -21.74 10.27 -38.43
CA ALA A 373 -21.75 8.84 -38.10
C ALA A 373 -21.56 8.59 -36.60
N ALA A 374 -20.58 9.25 -35.98
CA ALA A 374 -20.28 9.12 -34.56
C ALA A 374 -21.44 9.62 -33.68
N ILE A 375 -21.97 10.82 -33.95
CA ILE A 375 -23.05 11.40 -33.12
C ILE A 375 -24.33 10.56 -33.22
N ASN A 376 -24.70 10.10 -34.42
CA ASN A 376 -25.85 9.20 -34.58
C ASN A 376 -25.66 7.90 -33.80
N LYS A 377 -24.46 7.29 -33.86
CA LYS A 377 -24.14 6.07 -33.11
C LYS A 377 -24.24 6.30 -31.60
N GLY A 378 -23.76 7.45 -31.11
CA GLY A 378 -23.89 7.83 -29.70
C GLY A 378 -25.35 7.98 -29.27
N LEU A 379 -26.14 8.72 -30.04
CA LEU A 379 -27.57 8.90 -29.78
C LEU A 379 -28.36 7.59 -29.84
N SER A 380 -28.04 6.68 -30.76
CA SER A 380 -28.71 5.37 -30.87
C SER A 380 -28.35 4.43 -29.73
N ARG A 381 -27.10 4.49 -29.25
CA ARG A 381 -26.61 3.64 -28.16
C ARG A 381 -27.19 4.03 -26.80
N GLY A 382 -27.59 5.29 -26.64
CA GLY A 382 -28.15 5.82 -25.38
C GLY A 382 -27.06 6.17 -24.36
N GLY A 383 -27.46 6.67 -23.19
CA GLY A 383 -26.53 7.09 -22.13
C GLY A 383 -25.77 8.39 -22.37
N VAL A 384 -26.06 9.10 -23.48
CA VAL A 384 -25.56 10.48 -23.70
C VAL A 384 -26.19 11.40 -22.66
N ASN A 385 -25.37 12.15 -21.91
CA ASN A 385 -25.83 13.00 -20.81
C ASN A 385 -26.66 14.20 -21.28
N ARG A 386 -26.31 14.74 -22.45
CA ARG A 386 -26.98 15.89 -23.07
C ARG A 386 -27.36 15.58 -24.53
N PRO A 387 -28.35 14.69 -24.77
CA PRO A 387 -28.73 14.27 -26.12
C PRO A 387 -29.19 15.43 -27.01
N ASP A 388 -29.75 16.48 -26.42
CA ASP A 388 -30.11 17.72 -27.10
C ASP A 388 -28.87 18.47 -27.64
N THR A 389 -27.79 18.56 -26.86
CA THR A 389 -26.53 19.16 -27.33
C THR A 389 -25.86 18.31 -28.41
N ALA A 390 -25.91 16.99 -28.28
CA ALA A 390 -25.46 16.08 -29.32
C ALA A 390 -26.28 16.26 -30.61
N ARG A 391 -27.60 16.48 -30.51
CA ARG A 391 -28.44 16.80 -31.68
C ARG A 391 -28.16 18.17 -32.28
N LEU A 392 -27.79 19.17 -31.48
CA LEU A 392 -27.28 20.45 -32.03
C LEU A 392 -26.01 20.21 -32.84
N ALA A 393 -25.04 19.46 -32.30
CA ALA A 393 -23.82 19.10 -33.01
C ALA A 393 -24.10 18.29 -34.28
N LEU A 394 -25.07 17.37 -34.24
CA LEU A 394 -25.53 16.64 -35.42
C LEU A 394 -26.12 17.57 -36.48
N GLY A 395 -26.93 18.55 -36.07
CA GLY A 395 -27.48 19.55 -36.98
C GLY A 395 -26.41 20.41 -37.63
N MET A 396 -25.41 20.84 -36.85
CA MET A 396 -24.24 21.57 -37.38
C MET A 396 -23.44 20.71 -38.36
N ALA A 397 -23.21 19.44 -38.04
CA ALA A 397 -22.52 18.52 -38.94
C ALA A 397 -23.29 18.27 -40.24
N TYR A 398 -24.62 18.09 -40.18
CA TYR A 398 -25.45 17.99 -41.38
C TYR A 398 -25.46 19.28 -42.20
N PHE A 399 -25.51 20.44 -41.56
CA PHE A 399 -25.49 21.74 -42.24
C PHE A 399 -24.18 21.95 -43.01
N ASN A 400 -23.04 21.71 -42.36
CA ASN A 400 -21.73 21.84 -43.02
C ASN A 400 -21.48 20.75 -44.07
N ASN A 401 -22.17 19.61 -43.96
CA ASN A 401 -22.19 18.57 -45.01
C ASN A 401 -23.31 18.80 -46.04
N GLU A 402 -23.90 20.00 -46.12
CA GLU A 402 -24.93 20.40 -47.09
C GLU A 402 -26.23 19.56 -47.06
N GLN A 403 -26.46 18.79 -46.00
CA GLN A 403 -27.66 18.00 -45.77
C GLN A 403 -28.72 18.81 -45.02
N TYR A 404 -29.19 19.90 -45.64
CA TYR A 404 -30.01 20.92 -44.98
C TYR A 404 -31.33 20.43 -44.39
N ASP A 405 -32.02 19.49 -45.05
CA ASP A 405 -33.26 18.91 -44.52
C ASP A 405 -33.01 18.14 -43.21
N LYS A 406 -31.95 17.34 -43.17
CA LYS A 406 -31.56 16.61 -41.96
C LYS A 406 -31.03 17.54 -40.88
N ALA A 407 -30.32 18.60 -41.26
CA ALA A 407 -29.88 19.64 -40.32
C ALA A 407 -31.09 20.29 -39.63
N ARG A 408 -32.13 20.64 -40.40
CA ARG A 408 -33.39 21.18 -39.89
C ARG A 408 -34.06 20.22 -38.90
N GLU A 409 -34.15 18.93 -39.25
CA GLU A 409 -34.72 17.90 -38.37
C GLU A 409 -33.94 17.78 -37.06
N ALA A 410 -32.61 17.72 -37.14
CA ALA A 410 -31.74 17.62 -35.97
C ALA A 410 -31.86 18.85 -35.05
N PHE A 411 -31.86 20.06 -35.60
CA PHE A 411 -32.08 21.28 -34.83
C PHE A 411 -33.46 21.32 -34.18
N LYS A 412 -34.54 20.96 -34.90
CA LYS A 412 -35.88 20.85 -34.32
C LYS A 412 -35.94 19.82 -33.20
N ALA A 413 -35.28 18.68 -33.36
CA ALA A 413 -35.23 17.65 -32.33
C ALA A 413 -34.42 18.10 -31.10
N ALA A 414 -33.34 18.85 -31.28
CA ALA A 414 -32.60 19.48 -30.20
C ALA A 414 -33.43 20.52 -29.45
N GLY A 415 -34.21 21.34 -30.17
CA GLY A 415 -35.04 22.40 -29.59
C GLY A 415 -36.27 21.92 -28.82
N ARG A 416 -36.52 20.61 -28.74
CA ARG A 416 -37.52 20.04 -27.83
C ARG A 416 -37.08 20.09 -26.36
N ASP A 417 -35.77 20.23 -26.11
CA ASP A 417 -35.24 20.51 -24.77
C ASP A 417 -35.11 22.02 -24.60
N GLU A 418 -35.75 22.56 -23.56
CA GLU A 418 -35.77 24.00 -23.24
C GLU A 418 -34.36 24.61 -23.19
N ARG A 419 -33.37 23.84 -22.73
CA ARG A 419 -31.97 24.31 -22.61
C ARG A 419 -31.30 24.54 -23.96
N SER A 420 -31.78 23.88 -25.02
CA SER A 420 -31.24 23.96 -26.38
C SER A 420 -32.16 24.69 -27.36
N GLU A 421 -33.40 25.00 -26.98
CA GLU A 421 -34.41 25.65 -27.83
C GLU A 421 -33.91 26.94 -28.49
N ARG A 422 -33.29 27.83 -27.71
CA ARG A 422 -32.76 29.09 -28.21
C ARG A 422 -31.67 28.87 -29.26
N HIS A 423 -30.71 27.99 -28.98
CA HIS A 423 -29.61 27.69 -29.90
C HIS A 423 -30.10 27.00 -31.17
N ALA A 424 -31.01 26.04 -31.04
CA ALA A 424 -31.65 25.38 -32.18
C ALA A 424 -32.39 26.38 -33.08
N SER A 425 -33.15 27.29 -32.48
CA SER A 425 -33.90 28.31 -33.22
C SER A 425 -32.98 29.29 -33.95
N GLN A 426 -31.85 29.66 -33.35
CA GLN A 426 -30.83 30.50 -33.99
C GLN A 426 -30.22 29.80 -35.20
N TRP A 427 -29.85 28.51 -35.06
CA TRP A 427 -29.31 27.71 -36.15
C TRP A 427 -30.29 27.51 -37.29
N ILE A 428 -31.57 27.27 -37.01
CA ILE A 428 -32.62 27.16 -38.03
C ILE A 428 -32.73 28.45 -38.83
N LYS A 429 -32.81 29.60 -38.15
CA LYS A 429 -32.88 30.92 -38.81
C LYS A 429 -31.65 31.20 -39.67
N TYR A 430 -30.45 30.90 -39.16
CA TYR A 430 -29.20 31.08 -39.88
C TYR A 430 -29.17 30.22 -41.16
N MET A 431 -29.50 28.93 -41.04
CA MET A 431 -29.56 28.03 -42.18
C MET A 431 -30.59 28.47 -43.22
N GLU A 432 -31.78 28.93 -42.82
CA GLU A 432 -32.80 29.45 -43.75
C GLU A 432 -32.31 30.68 -44.50
N SER A 433 -31.65 31.62 -43.81
CA SER A 433 -31.05 32.79 -44.45
C SER A 433 -29.95 32.42 -45.45
N GLU A 434 -29.13 31.41 -45.16
CA GLU A 434 -28.07 30.97 -46.08
C GLU A 434 -28.65 30.25 -47.30
N LEU A 435 -29.70 29.43 -47.11
CA LEU A 435 -30.42 28.80 -48.22
C LEU A 435 -31.08 29.81 -49.15
N ASP A 436 -31.72 30.85 -48.60
CA ASP A 436 -32.34 31.90 -49.40
C ASP A 436 -31.29 32.71 -50.17
N ARG A 437 -30.14 32.98 -49.55
CA ARG A 437 -28.99 33.60 -50.22
C ARG A 437 -28.49 32.74 -51.39
N GLN A 438 -28.33 31.43 -51.19
CA GLN A 438 -27.90 30.52 -52.24
C GLN A 438 -28.88 30.48 -53.42
N ARG A 439 -30.19 30.47 -53.15
CA ARG A 439 -31.23 30.55 -54.19
C ARG A 439 -31.13 31.85 -55.00
N GLN A 440 -30.99 32.99 -54.33
CA GLN A 440 -30.86 34.29 -55.00
C GLN A 440 -29.60 34.38 -55.89
N LEU A 441 -28.50 33.72 -55.49
CA LEU A 441 -27.29 33.64 -56.30
C LEU A 441 -27.45 32.71 -57.51
N GLN A 442 -28.30 31.67 -57.41
CA GLN A 442 -28.61 30.77 -58.53
C GLN A 442 -29.63 31.38 -59.51
N ASP A 443 -30.58 32.18 -59.03
CA ASP A 443 -31.61 32.83 -59.86
C ASP A 443 -31.13 34.16 -60.49
N GLY A 444 -30.05 34.74 -59.97
CA GLY A 444 -29.50 36.04 -60.39
C GLY A 444 -28.27 35.98 -61.29
N GLY A 445 -27.80 34.79 -61.69
CA GLY A 445 -26.73 34.56 -62.65
C GLY A 445 -27.25 33.87 -63.90
#